data_AF-A0A3C1YVC0-F1
#
_entry.id   AF-A0A3C1YVC0-F1
#
_cell.length_a   1.000
_cell.length_b   1.000
_cell.length_c   1.000
_cell.angle_alpha   90.00
_cell.angle_beta   90.00
_cell.angle_gamma   90.00
#
_symmetry.space_group_name_H-M   'P 1'
#
loop_
_entity.id
_entity.type
_entity.pdbx_description
1 polymer ?
#
loop_
_entity_poly.entity_id
_entity_poly.type
_entity_poly.pdbx_seq_one_letter_code
_entity_poly.pdbx_strand_id
1 'polypeptide(L)'
;MRCKGGTKVSDQNQEGPRAASQWVRIPDGTMVQHRLDGQKGHIDGLTEIVNGPSRNPDGRTQYRINVGKGDRVLIAEEDLLILTDSEGLVRMAKEKGEYRSLVSKQLRGVFGEDRFIVKSS
;
A
#
# COMPACT_ATOMS: atom_id res chain seq x y z
N MET A 1 -16.23 41.07 31.61
CA MET A 1 -14.90 41.36 31.03
C MET A 1 -14.14 40.03 30.90
N ARG A 2 -13.75 39.65 29.67
CA ARG A 2 -12.73 38.63 29.26
C ARG A 2 -13.08 37.14 29.51
N CYS A 3 -13.39 36.32 28.49
CA CYS A 3 -12.51 35.65 27.48
C CYS A 3 -11.54 34.64 28.16
N LYS A 4 -11.31 33.36 27.79
CA LYS A 4 -11.51 32.47 26.62
C LYS A 4 -11.53 31.01 27.19
N GLY A 5 -12.16 29.99 26.60
CA GLY A 5 -11.84 29.37 25.31
C GLY A 5 -10.63 28.42 25.44
N GLY A 6 -10.83 27.12 25.22
CA GLY A 6 -9.75 26.13 25.28
C GLY A 6 -10.21 24.70 25.02
N THR A 7 -10.74 24.45 23.81
CA THR A 7 -10.99 23.11 23.26
C THR A 7 -9.67 22.35 23.21
N LYS A 8 -9.54 21.23 23.94
CA LYS A 8 -8.44 20.29 23.71
C LYS A 8 -8.80 19.46 22.49
N VAL A 9 -8.26 19.88 21.35
CA VAL A 9 -8.15 19.06 20.14
C VAL A 9 -7.07 18.03 20.45
N SER A 10 -7.46 16.78 20.68
CA SER A 10 -6.52 15.66 20.71
C SER A 10 -6.30 15.21 19.28
N ASP A 11 -5.43 15.96 18.60
CA ASP A 11 -4.83 15.58 17.33
C ASP A 11 -3.68 14.61 17.63
N GLN A 12 -3.93 13.32 17.41
CA GLN A 12 -2.87 12.30 17.37
C GLN A 12 -3.11 11.40 16.17
N ASN A 13 -3.09 11.98 14.97
CA ASN A 13 -2.77 11.22 13.76
C ASN A 13 -1.24 11.07 13.67
N GLN A 14 -0.67 10.27 14.57
CA GLN A 14 0.73 9.86 14.47
C GLN A 14 0.79 8.58 13.64
N GLU A 15 0.94 8.73 12.32
CA GLU A 15 1.36 7.63 11.44
C GLU A 15 2.83 7.31 11.70
N GLY A 16 3.10 6.65 12.83
CA GLY A 16 4.34 5.90 13.00
C GLY A 16 4.34 4.67 12.10
N PRO A 17 5.52 4.10 11.77
CA PRO A 17 5.59 2.84 11.02
C PRO A 17 4.73 1.78 11.71
N ARG A 18 3.83 1.14 10.96
CA ARG A 18 3.00 0.06 11.50
C ARG A 18 3.91 -0.99 12.14
N ALA A 19 3.54 -1.45 13.34
CA ALA A 19 4.29 -2.51 14.02
C ALA A 19 4.29 -3.77 13.14
N ALA A 20 5.41 -4.50 13.12
CA ALA A 20 5.54 -5.75 12.35
C ALA A 20 4.42 -6.76 12.66
N SER A 21 3.87 -6.75 13.88
CA SER A 21 2.76 -7.60 14.32
C SER A 21 1.41 -7.27 13.65
N GLN A 22 1.27 -6.08 13.07
CA GLN A 22 0.07 -5.63 12.34
C GLN A 22 0.29 -5.64 10.82
N TRP A 23 1.43 -6.15 10.37
CA TRP A 23 1.76 -6.16 8.96
C TRP A 23 1.00 -7.25 8.23
N VAL A 24 0.16 -6.85 7.27
CA VAL A 24 -0.44 -7.75 6.30
C VAL A 24 0.21 -7.51 4.96
N ARG A 25 0.80 -8.58 4.42
CA ARG A 25 1.45 -8.55 3.11
C ARG A 25 0.42 -8.28 2.01
N ILE A 26 0.75 -7.37 1.09
CA ILE A 26 0.03 -7.18 -0.15
C ILE A 26 0.33 -8.40 -1.06
N PRO A 27 -0.68 -9.17 -1.49
CA PRO A 27 -0.44 -10.40 -2.27
C PRO A 27 0.29 -10.16 -3.59
N ASP A 28 1.08 -11.16 -4.01
CA ASP A 28 1.70 -11.16 -5.33
C ASP A 28 0.62 -11.11 -6.42
N GLY A 29 0.97 -10.51 -7.55
CA GLY A 29 0.04 -10.22 -8.63
C GLY A 29 -0.82 -8.99 -8.39
N THR A 30 -0.79 -8.36 -7.21
CA THR A 30 -1.49 -7.09 -6.97
C THR A 30 -0.86 -5.97 -7.80
N MET A 31 -1.71 -5.23 -8.52
CA MET A 31 -1.29 -4.03 -9.25
C MET A 31 -1.14 -2.85 -8.28
N VAL A 32 0.02 -2.22 -8.31
CA VAL A 32 0.36 -1.08 -7.46
C VAL A 32 0.95 0.07 -8.26
N GLN A 33 0.94 1.25 -7.66
CA GLN A 33 1.59 2.45 -8.16
C GLN A 33 2.53 3.00 -7.09
N HIS A 34 3.74 3.37 -7.47
CA HIS A 34 4.65 4.08 -6.59
C HIS A 34 4.14 5.51 -6.35
N ARG A 35 4.12 5.93 -5.09
CA ARG A 35 3.51 7.21 -4.66
C ARG A 35 4.24 8.43 -5.21
N LEU A 36 5.56 8.35 -5.38
CA LEU A 36 6.39 9.51 -5.74
C LEU A 36 6.47 9.77 -7.24
N ASP A 37 6.73 8.74 -8.05
CA ASP A 37 6.93 8.89 -9.50
C ASP A 37 5.74 8.40 -10.33
N GLY A 38 4.73 7.80 -9.69
CA GLY A 38 3.55 7.29 -10.36
C GLY A 38 3.80 6.04 -11.22
N GLN A 39 4.98 5.42 -11.15
CA GLN A 39 5.30 4.20 -11.87
C GLN A 39 4.43 3.05 -11.38
N LYS A 40 4.03 2.17 -12.30
CA LYS A 40 3.10 1.08 -12.02
C LYS A 40 3.69 -0.28 -12.33
N GLY A 41 3.22 -1.27 -11.60
CA GLY A 41 3.55 -2.66 -11.89
C GLY A 41 2.81 -3.63 -10.98
N HIS A 42 3.13 -4.90 -11.13
CA HIS A 42 2.60 -5.95 -10.27
C HIS A 42 3.64 -6.35 -9.24
N ILE A 43 3.20 -6.60 -8.02
CA ILE A 43 4.04 -7.24 -7.01
C ILE A 43 4.38 -8.65 -7.50
N ASP A 44 5.66 -9.02 -7.52
CA ASP A 44 6.11 -10.37 -7.86
C ASP A 44 6.97 -11.02 -6.75
N GLY A 45 7.02 -10.40 -5.57
CA GLY A 45 7.61 -10.96 -4.37
C GLY A 45 8.08 -9.92 -3.36
N LEU A 46 8.72 -10.43 -2.32
CA LEU A 46 9.51 -9.67 -1.34
C LEU A 46 10.99 -10.02 -1.50
N THR A 47 11.87 -9.11 -1.09
CA THR A 47 13.31 -9.37 -1.07
C THR A 47 13.97 -8.68 0.12
N GLU A 48 15.03 -9.30 0.65
CA GLU A 48 15.91 -8.70 1.67
C GLU A 48 16.97 -7.77 1.04
N ILE A 49 17.12 -7.80 -0.28
CA ILE A 49 17.87 -6.77 -1.02
C ILE A 49 17.03 -5.50 -0.95
N VAL A 50 17.57 -4.45 -0.36
CA VAL A 50 16.86 -3.19 -0.12
C VAL A 50 17.62 -2.05 -0.76
N ASN A 51 16.89 -1.19 -1.48
CA ASN A 51 17.40 0.05 -2.02
C ASN A 51 16.94 1.22 -1.14
N GLY A 52 17.89 2.06 -0.72
CA GLY A 52 17.61 3.21 0.14
C GLY A 52 17.37 2.83 1.61
N PRO A 53 16.96 3.80 2.45
CA PRO A 53 16.79 3.60 3.88
C PRO A 53 15.45 2.92 4.26
N SER A 54 14.42 3.05 3.42
CA SER A 54 13.06 2.60 3.73
C SER A 54 12.91 1.08 3.60
N ARG A 55 12.18 0.47 4.54
CA ARG A 55 11.90 -0.97 4.57
C ARG A 55 10.42 -1.19 4.83
N ASN A 56 9.96 -2.40 4.50
CA ASN A 56 8.67 -2.88 4.94
C ASN A 56 8.59 -2.92 6.48
N PRO A 57 7.37 -3.00 7.03
CA PRO A 57 7.15 -3.08 8.48
C PRO A 57 7.89 -4.21 9.22
N ASP A 58 8.34 -5.26 8.52
CA ASP A 58 9.22 -6.29 9.10
C ASP A 58 10.64 -5.81 9.41
N GLY A 59 11.00 -4.61 8.95
CA GLY A 59 12.32 -4.00 9.10
C GLY A 59 13.41 -4.69 8.29
N ARG A 60 13.05 -5.59 7.36
CA ARG A 60 14.02 -6.42 6.61
C ARG A 60 13.83 -6.34 5.11
N THR A 61 12.58 -6.35 4.63
CA THR A 61 12.29 -6.54 3.21
C THR A 61 11.83 -5.28 2.50
N GLN A 62 11.86 -5.32 1.18
CA GLN A 62 11.08 -4.45 0.28
C GLN A 62 10.25 -5.30 -0.69
N TYR A 63 9.18 -4.71 -1.23
CA TYR A 63 8.44 -5.33 -2.33
C TYR A 63 9.21 -5.21 -3.63
N ARG A 64 9.15 -6.27 -4.43
CA ARG A 64 9.65 -6.29 -5.80
C ARG A 64 8.49 -6.09 -6.75
N ILE A 65 8.57 -5.02 -7.54
CA ILE A 65 7.52 -4.61 -8.47
C ILE A 65 8.01 -4.85 -9.89
N ASN A 66 7.30 -5.69 -10.63
CA ASN A 66 7.50 -5.88 -12.05
C ASN A 66 6.77 -4.77 -12.82
N VAL A 67 7.54 -3.83 -13.38
CA VAL A 67 7.03 -2.66 -14.12
C VAL A 67 6.93 -2.92 -15.63
N GLY A 68 7.22 -4.15 -16.07
CA GLY A 68 7.18 -4.58 -17.46
C GLY A 68 8.57 -4.72 -18.09
N LYS A 69 8.64 -5.39 -19.25
CA LYS A 69 9.86 -5.59 -20.05
C LYS A 69 11.05 -6.25 -19.32
N GLY A 70 10.81 -6.89 -18.18
CA GLY A 70 11.84 -7.55 -17.36
C GLY A 70 12.39 -6.66 -16.24
N ASP A 71 12.03 -5.38 -16.23
CA ASP A 71 12.49 -4.42 -15.23
C ASP A 71 11.76 -4.60 -13.90
N ARG A 72 12.52 -4.45 -12.82
CA ARG A 72 12.04 -4.56 -11.44
C ARG A 72 12.55 -3.42 -10.60
N VAL A 73 11.66 -2.89 -9.78
CA VAL A 73 11.98 -1.87 -8.79
C VAL A 73 11.70 -2.40 -7.39
N LEU A 74 12.44 -1.89 -6.41
CA LEU A 74 12.33 -2.27 -5.00
C LEU A 74 11.73 -1.10 -4.24
N ILE A 75 10.59 -1.33 -3.59
CA ILE A 75 9.79 -0.27 -2.99
C ILE A 75 9.28 -0.73 -1.61
N ALA A 76 9.34 0.17 -0.63
CA ALA A 76 8.79 -0.07 0.70
C ALA A 76 7.25 0.00 0.66
N GLU A 77 6.59 -0.71 1.57
CA GLU A 77 5.12 -0.74 1.64
C GLU A 77 4.49 0.65 1.70
N GLU A 78 5.06 1.56 2.47
CA GLU A 78 4.52 2.91 2.68
C GLU A 78 4.41 3.72 1.39
N ASP A 79 5.25 3.43 0.40
CA ASP A 79 5.31 4.13 -0.88
C ASP A 79 4.43 3.52 -1.97
N LEU A 80 3.63 2.48 -1.66
CA LEU A 80 2.77 1.80 -2.64
C LEU A 80 1.29 2.20 -2.54
N LEU A 81 0.71 2.67 -3.62
CA LEU A 81 -0.74 2.83 -3.79
C LEU A 81 -1.32 1.56 -4.44
N ILE A 82 -2.42 1.04 -3.90
CA ILE A 82 -3.10 -0.16 -4.38
C ILE A 82 -4.13 0.25 -5.44
N LEU A 83 -4.05 -0.34 -6.63
CA LEU A 83 -4.99 -0.02 -7.70
C LEU A 83 -6.26 -0.84 -7.58
N THR A 84 -7.40 -0.17 -7.68
CA THR A 84 -8.70 -0.82 -7.80
C THR A 84 -9.29 -0.61 -9.19
N ASP A 85 -10.24 -1.45 -9.57
CA ASP A 85 -11.11 -1.19 -10.71
C ASP A 85 -12.26 -0.23 -10.34
N SER A 86 -13.17 0.00 -11.29
CA SER A 86 -14.34 0.85 -11.12
C SER A 86 -15.34 0.33 -10.10
N GLU A 87 -15.29 -0.97 -9.76
CA GLU A 87 -16.13 -1.59 -8.74
C GLU A 87 -15.46 -1.54 -7.35
N GLY A 88 -14.27 -0.94 -7.25
CA GLY A 88 -13.52 -0.81 -6.01
C GLY A 88 -12.75 -2.09 -5.62
N LEU A 89 -12.66 -3.07 -6.51
CA LEU A 89 -11.92 -4.31 -6.29
C LEU A 89 -10.46 -4.15 -6.70
N VAL A 90 -9.56 -4.64 -5.85
CA VAL A 90 -8.11 -4.65 -6.10
C VAL A 90 -7.82 -5.33 -7.42
N ARG A 91 -7.05 -4.66 -8.28
CA ARG A 91 -6.63 -5.20 -9.58
C ARG A 91 -5.50 -6.18 -9.36
N MET A 92 -5.66 -7.39 -9.90
CA MET A 92 -4.67 -8.44 -9.79
C MET A 92 -4.44 -9.11 -11.14
N ALA A 93 -3.21 -9.54 -11.39
CA ALA A 93 -2.86 -10.29 -12.59
C ALA A 93 -3.48 -11.69 -12.54
N LYS A 94 -4.28 -12.05 -13.54
CA LYS A 94 -4.80 -13.42 -13.79
C LYS A 94 -5.72 -14.01 -12.71
N GLU A 95 -6.20 -13.22 -11.76
CA GLU A 95 -7.06 -13.70 -10.67
C GLU A 95 -8.57 -13.44 -10.89
N LYS A 96 -9.40 -14.35 -10.37
CA LYS A 96 -10.87 -14.29 -10.46
C LYS A 96 -11.48 -13.28 -9.47
N GLY A 97 -12.70 -12.82 -9.77
CA GLY A 97 -13.43 -11.82 -8.97
C GLY A 97 -13.61 -12.18 -7.49
N GLU A 98 -13.90 -13.46 -7.17
CA GLU A 98 -14.09 -13.91 -5.78
C GLU A 98 -12.81 -13.74 -4.94
N TYR A 99 -11.66 -14.15 -5.49
CA TYR A 99 -10.38 -13.98 -4.81
C TYR A 99 -10.02 -12.50 -4.68
N ARG A 100 -10.23 -11.71 -5.73
CA ARG A 100 -10.02 -10.25 -5.69
C ARG A 100 -10.90 -9.58 -4.63
N SER A 101 -12.13 -10.05 -4.42
CA SER A 101 -13.03 -9.56 -3.38
C SER A 101 -12.50 -9.88 -1.97
N LEU A 102 -12.04 -11.11 -1.75
CA LEU A 102 -11.40 -11.51 -0.49
C LEU A 102 -10.18 -10.66 -0.18
N VAL A 103 -9.27 -10.51 -1.16
CA VAL A 103 -8.07 -9.68 -1.03
C VAL A 103 -8.42 -8.22 -0.75
N SER A 104 -9.41 -7.67 -1.46
CA SER A 104 -9.88 -6.29 -1.25
C SER A 104 -10.37 -6.09 0.17
N LYS A 105 -11.18 -7.01 0.70
CA LYS A 105 -11.67 -6.95 2.08
C LYS A 105 -10.53 -7.04 3.09
N GLN A 106 -9.56 -7.92 2.86
CA GLN A 106 -8.41 -8.08 3.74
C GLN A 106 -7.54 -6.82 3.77
N LEU A 107 -7.20 -6.26 2.61
CA LEU A 107 -6.36 -5.05 2.53
C LEU A 107 -7.07 -3.84 3.12
N ARG A 108 -8.38 -3.66 2.88
CA ARG A 108 -9.16 -2.57 3.49
C ARG A 108 -9.33 -2.68 5.01
N GLY A 109 -9.10 -3.86 5.58
CA GLY A 109 -9.05 -4.04 7.03
C GLY A 109 -7.78 -3.48 7.67
N VAL A 110 -6.76 -3.14 6.88
CA VAL A 110 -5.40 -2.80 7.35
C VAL A 110 -4.93 -1.45 6.83
N PHE A 111 -5.20 -1.16 5.56
CA PHE A 111 -4.80 0.07 4.90
C PHE A 111 -5.95 1.09 4.92
N GLY A 112 -5.61 2.36 5.11
CA GLY A 112 -6.56 3.47 4.97
C GLY A 112 -7.07 3.61 3.53
N GLU A 113 -8.24 4.24 3.36
CA GLU A 113 -8.84 4.46 2.04
C GLU A 113 -7.96 5.30 1.11
N ASP A 114 -7.09 6.15 1.65
CA ASP A 114 -6.09 6.93 0.91
C ASP A 114 -5.05 6.07 0.16
N ARG A 115 -4.91 4.80 0.56
CA ARG A 115 -4.04 3.82 -0.08
C ARG A 115 -4.64 3.20 -1.34
N PHE A 116 -5.94 3.38 -1.58
CA PHE A 116 -6.65 2.78 -2.70
C PHE A 116 -6.96 3.84 -3.76
N ILE A 117 -6.52 3.59 -5.00
CA ILE A 117 -6.78 4.49 -6.11
C ILE A 117 -7.60 3.78 -7.19
N VAL A 118 -8.76 4.37 -7.50
CA VAL A 118 -9.54 4.01 -8.68
C VAL A 118 -8.86 4.66 -9.87
N LYS A 119 -8.22 3.87 -10.73
CA LYS A 119 -7.77 4.40 -12.01
C LYS A 119 -8.68 3.91 -13.12
N SER A 120 -9.56 4.79 -13.55
CA SER A 120 -10.22 4.74 -14.85
C SER A 120 -9.12 4.71 -15.92
N SER A 121 -9.07 3.63 -16.69
CA SER A 121 -8.41 3.68 -18.00
C SER A 121 -9.14 4.63 -18.93
#